data_AF-A0A6A3MJL4-F1
#
_entry.id   AF-A0A6A3MJL4-F1
#
_cell.length_a   1.000
_cell.length_b   1.000
_cell.length_c   1.000
_cell.angle_alpha   90.00
_cell.angle_beta   90.00
_cell.angle_gamma   90.00
#
_symmetry.space_group_name_H-M   'P 1'
#
loop_
_entity.id
_entity.type
_entity.pdbx_description
1 polymer ?
#
loop_
_entity_poly.entity_id
_entity_poly.type
_entity_poly.pdbx_seq_one_letter_code
_entity_poly.pdbx_strand_id
1 'polypeptide(L)'
;MLRVQTHRDAEDAAVSDGLDEDEFVAVAVAEAPAEQEKEKELRETDEQFLWMLLLAAVAECVTTCFVPGYTLRSWGLNVGGTALNWVGPFLDGVTYGYEDRLKGTQVSLACMQFRSAFLGVFTSYSFMADHAGDLSSSSFAAGPLYVCASILGGCVCFRLGKQAVTAAWVSPVTAEVSRVVNRMKNRPSLVTCLVTFVGLTALRAALGAHGFVRDPNDPQFIGPLQVADGEELVLGILMSCSAVLLSNYVCELFPRQPPQLRTAASRSGGPFIDWGCLCCNFLASVLAGLTYQLSRISPTGVTNNLLALKFVSSFCGSLSVFSGAVSIISRLWLAGNRHSALWNLSLQLLVGLLVIPYLYKHEAT
;
A
#
# COMPACT_ATOMS: atom_id res chain seq x y z
N MET A 1 -3.51 -0.03 -17.53
CA MET A 1 -4.34 -0.53 -18.66
C MET A 1 -4.47 0.59 -19.69
N LEU A 2 -3.73 0.50 -20.81
CA LEU A 2 -3.98 1.12 -22.12
C LEU A 2 -2.82 0.74 -23.06
N ARG A 3 -3.17 0.17 -24.23
CA ARG A 3 -2.29 -0.32 -25.29
C ARG A 3 -1.25 0.73 -25.69
N VAL A 4 0.02 0.37 -25.69
CA VAL A 4 1.05 1.07 -26.45
C VAL A 4 0.95 0.57 -27.90
N GLN A 5 0.29 1.35 -28.76
CA GLN A 5 0.49 1.27 -30.20
C GLN A 5 1.84 1.94 -30.50
N THR A 6 2.86 1.14 -30.74
CA THR A 6 4.07 1.56 -31.43
C THR A 6 3.75 1.72 -32.91
N HIS A 7 3.56 2.96 -33.38
CA HIS A 7 3.75 3.28 -34.80
C HIS A 7 5.17 3.82 -34.98
N ARG A 8 5.98 3.04 -35.69
CA ARG A 8 7.30 3.41 -36.18
C ARG A 8 7.13 3.58 -37.68
N ASP A 9 7.37 4.78 -38.18
CA ASP A 9 7.40 5.09 -39.60
C ASP A 9 8.56 4.34 -40.27
N ALA A 10 8.26 3.65 -41.37
CA ALA A 10 9.16 3.41 -42.49
C ALA A 10 8.33 3.01 -43.72
N GLU A 11 8.24 3.94 -44.65
CA GLU A 11 7.83 3.76 -46.05
C GLU A 11 8.75 2.73 -46.75
N ASP A 12 8.21 1.78 -47.53
CA ASP A 12 8.11 1.87 -48.99
C ASP A 12 7.99 0.52 -49.73
N ALA A 13 7.15 0.56 -50.78
CA ALA A 13 7.20 -0.15 -52.07
C ALA A 13 6.86 -1.66 -52.21
N ALA A 14 5.58 -1.91 -52.53
CA ALA A 14 5.04 -2.54 -53.76
C ALA A 14 5.79 -3.69 -54.50
N VAL A 15 5.06 -4.77 -54.85
CA VAL A 15 4.48 -5.11 -56.19
C VAL A 15 3.90 -6.54 -56.19
N SER A 16 2.87 -6.75 -57.03
CA SER A 16 1.92 -7.86 -57.17
C SER A 16 2.43 -9.16 -57.81
N ASP A 17 1.68 -10.25 -57.57
CA ASP A 17 0.97 -11.15 -58.51
C ASP A 17 0.61 -12.42 -57.70
N GLY A 18 -0.54 -13.08 -57.78
CA GLY A 18 -1.39 -13.43 -58.91
C GLY A 18 -1.88 -14.87 -58.66
N LEU A 19 -3.17 -15.00 -58.31
CA LEU A 19 -4.12 -16.11 -58.50
C LEU A 19 -3.74 -17.61 -58.31
N ASP A 20 -4.65 -18.27 -57.57
CA ASP A 20 -5.28 -19.60 -57.81
C ASP A 20 -4.92 -20.85 -56.95
N GLU A 21 -6.02 -21.39 -56.41
CA GLU A 21 -6.40 -22.79 -56.15
C GLU A 21 -5.94 -23.54 -54.87
N ASP A 22 -6.93 -23.74 -53.99
CA ASP A 22 -7.30 -24.97 -53.27
C ASP A 22 -6.18 -25.89 -52.73
N GLU A 23 -5.86 -25.70 -51.45
CA GLU A 23 -5.63 -26.83 -50.55
C GLU A 23 -5.99 -26.43 -49.12
N PHE A 24 -7.24 -26.68 -48.71
CA PHE A 24 -7.67 -26.54 -47.32
C PHE A 24 -7.12 -27.72 -46.50
N VAL A 25 -5.79 -27.76 -46.35
CA VAL A 25 -5.16 -28.53 -45.30
C VAL A 25 -5.46 -27.80 -44.00
N ALA A 26 -6.21 -28.43 -43.11
CA ALA A 26 -6.31 -28.03 -41.71
C ALA A 26 -4.92 -28.20 -41.07
N VAL A 27 -4.02 -27.29 -41.39
CA VAL A 27 -2.80 -27.05 -40.66
C VAL A 27 -3.29 -26.55 -39.31
N ALA A 28 -3.11 -27.38 -38.27
CA ALA A 28 -3.09 -26.88 -36.92
C ALA A 28 -2.06 -25.76 -36.93
N VAL A 29 -2.54 -24.51 -37.01
CA VAL A 29 -1.71 -23.33 -36.89
C VAL A 29 -1.15 -23.45 -35.49
N ALA A 30 0.07 -23.96 -35.39
CA ALA A 30 0.87 -23.79 -34.21
C ALA A 30 0.89 -22.29 -33.98
N GLU A 31 0.13 -21.83 -32.98
CA GLU A 31 0.02 -20.42 -32.62
C GLU A 31 1.43 -19.84 -32.65
N ALA A 32 1.60 -18.78 -33.44
CA ALA A 32 2.90 -18.21 -33.67
C ALA A 32 3.55 -17.93 -32.30
N PRO A 33 4.86 -18.17 -32.12
CA PRO A 33 5.53 -17.98 -30.83
C PRO A 33 5.28 -16.61 -30.19
N ALA A 34 4.97 -15.59 -30.99
CA ALA A 34 4.56 -14.26 -30.54
C ALA A 34 3.16 -14.19 -29.90
N GLU A 35 2.20 -15.03 -30.30
CA GLU A 35 0.88 -15.11 -29.66
C GLU A 35 0.95 -15.84 -28.33
N GLN A 36 1.75 -16.89 -28.23
CA GLN A 36 2.00 -17.62 -26.98
C GLN A 36 2.78 -16.77 -25.96
N GLU A 37 3.76 -15.98 -26.41
CA GLU A 37 4.46 -15.02 -25.54
C GLU A 37 3.51 -13.94 -25.02
N LYS A 38 2.66 -13.40 -25.89
CA LYS A 38 1.67 -12.38 -25.50
C LYS A 38 0.60 -12.92 -24.54
N GLU A 39 0.12 -14.15 -24.76
CA GLU A 39 -0.84 -14.78 -23.85
C GLU A 39 -0.21 -15.07 -22.49
N LYS A 40 1.06 -15.49 -22.47
CA LYS A 40 1.82 -15.71 -21.24
C LYS A 40 2.03 -14.41 -20.47
N GLU A 41 2.43 -13.32 -21.14
CA GLU A 41 2.57 -12.00 -20.53
C GLU A 41 1.25 -11.48 -19.95
N LEU A 42 0.13 -11.73 -20.65
CA LEU A 42 -1.20 -11.34 -20.19
C LEU A 42 -1.59 -12.11 -18.93
N ARG A 43 -1.39 -13.44 -18.91
CA ARG A 43 -1.65 -14.28 -17.73
C ARG A 43 -0.80 -13.88 -16.53
N GLU A 44 0.49 -13.61 -16.74
CA GLU A 44 1.38 -13.14 -15.67
C GLU A 44 0.93 -11.78 -15.10
N THR A 45 0.41 -10.90 -15.95
CA THR A 45 -0.15 -9.60 -15.53
C THR A 45 -1.44 -9.76 -14.73
N ASP A 46 -2.35 -10.65 -15.18
CA ASP A 46 -3.61 -10.93 -14.50
C ASP A 46 -3.37 -11.59 -13.12
N GLU A 47 -2.43 -12.52 -13.04
CA GLU A 47 -2.03 -13.14 -11.77
C GLU A 47 -1.45 -12.08 -10.81
N GLN A 48 -0.61 -11.19 -11.31
CA GLN A 48 -0.05 -10.10 -10.49
C GLN A 48 -1.14 -9.18 -9.94
N PHE A 49 -2.10 -8.84 -10.79
CA PHE A 49 -3.24 -8.02 -10.42
C PHE A 49 -4.08 -8.70 -9.33
N LEU A 50 -4.47 -9.96 -9.53
CA LEU A 50 -5.26 -10.72 -8.55
C LEU A 50 -4.53 -10.87 -7.21
N TRP A 51 -3.22 -11.06 -7.23
CA TRP A 51 -2.41 -11.10 -6.00
C TRP A 51 -2.42 -9.79 -5.23
N MET A 52 -2.30 -8.65 -5.92
CA MET A 52 -2.40 -7.34 -5.28
C MET A 52 -3.78 -7.13 -4.64
N LEU A 53 -4.86 -7.47 -5.36
CA LEU A 53 -6.21 -7.35 -4.83
C LEU A 53 -6.44 -8.26 -3.61
N LEU A 54 -5.95 -9.50 -3.66
CA LEU A 54 -6.07 -10.45 -2.56
C LEU A 54 -5.31 -9.95 -1.33
N LEU A 55 -4.08 -9.44 -1.51
CA LEU A 55 -3.29 -8.89 -0.42
C LEU A 55 -3.92 -7.63 0.19
N ALA A 56 -4.49 -6.75 -0.64
CA ALA A 56 -5.22 -5.58 -0.19
C ALA A 56 -6.47 -5.98 0.63
N ALA A 57 -7.25 -6.95 0.14
CA ALA A 57 -8.43 -7.45 0.86
C ALA A 57 -8.06 -8.12 2.20
N VAL A 58 -6.98 -8.90 2.24
CA VAL A 58 -6.47 -9.50 3.48
C VAL A 58 -6.06 -8.41 4.46
N ALA A 59 -5.32 -7.39 4.01
CA ALA A 59 -4.90 -6.28 4.86
C ALA A 59 -6.09 -5.54 5.44
N GLU A 60 -7.11 -5.21 4.63
CA GLU A 60 -8.35 -4.57 5.10
C GLU A 60 -9.06 -5.42 6.15
N CYS A 61 -9.19 -6.74 5.92
CA CYS A 61 -9.75 -7.65 6.91
C CYS A 61 -8.95 -7.63 8.23
N VAL A 62 -7.61 -7.61 8.15
CA VAL A 62 -6.75 -7.56 9.33
C VAL A 62 -6.95 -6.25 10.09
N THR A 63 -6.84 -5.11 9.40
CA THR A 63 -6.94 -3.78 10.02
C THR A 63 -8.30 -3.53 10.63
N THR A 64 -9.36 -3.96 9.96
CA THR A 64 -10.73 -3.60 10.33
C THR A 64 -11.38 -4.62 11.27
N CYS A 65 -10.95 -5.88 11.31
CA CYS A 65 -11.58 -6.90 12.17
C CYS A 65 -10.71 -7.38 13.33
N PHE A 66 -9.39 -7.22 13.25
CA PHE A 66 -8.46 -7.86 14.20
C PHE A 66 -7.55 -6.88 14.92
N VAL A 67 -7.61 -5.58 14.59
CA VAL A 67 -6.85 -4.56 15.32
C VAL A 67 -7.73 -3.93 16.38
N PRO A 68 -7.33 -3.97 17.66
CA PRO A 68 -8.11 -3.34 18.72
C PRO A 68 -8.04 -1.82 18.57
N GLY A 69 -9.21 -1.17 18.51
CA GLY A 69 -9.32 0.28 18.67
C GLY A 69 -8.99 0.68 20.10
N TYR A 70 -7.75 1.13 20.34
CA TYR A 70 -7.32 1.62 21.65
C TYR A 70 -6.88 3.08 21.55
N THR A 71 -7.62 3.96 22.21
CA THR A 71 -7.27 5.37 22.34
C THR A 71 -6.79 5.63 23.76
N LEU A 72 -5.56 6.14 23.90
CA LEU A 72 -5.00 6.52 25.18
C LEU A 72 -5.73 7.77 25.69
N ARG A 73 -6.69 7.56 26.60
CA ARG A 73 -7.63 8.58 27.09
C ARG A 73 -6.98 9.85 27.62
N SER A 74 -5.76 9.77 28.15
CA SER A 74 -5.05 10.91 28.74
C SER A 74 -4.46 11.86 27.69
N TRP A 75 -4.13 11.38 26.48
CA TRP A 75 -3.45 12.16 25.44
C TRP A 75 -4.26 12.23 24.14
N GLY A 76 -5.41 11.54 24.07
CA GLY A 76 -6.21 11.42 22.85
C GLY A 76 -5.56 10.58 21.74
N LEU A 77 -4.40 9.97 22.01
CA LEU A 77 -3.60 9.25 21.03
C LEU A 77 -4.27 7.93 20.63
N ASN A 78 -4.50 7.73 19.34
CA ASN A 78 -5.01 6.47 18.79
C ASN A 78 -3.85 5.48 18.60
N VAL A 79 -3.64 4.63 19.62
CA VAL A 79 -2.54 3.67 19.66
C VAL A 79 -2.69 2.60 18.60
N GLY A 80 -3.92 2.22 18.24
CA GLY A 80 -4.18 1.20 17.22
C GLY A 80 -3.61 1.62 15.86
N GLY A 81 -4.06 2.76 15.34
CA GLY A 81 -3.56 3.28 14.06
C GLY A 81 -2.08 3.64 14.08
N THR A 82 -1.57 4.21 15.19
CA THR A 82 -0.12 4.48 15.32
C THR A 82 0.70 3.18 15.33
N ALA A 83 0.24 2.14 16.02
CA ALA A 83 0.91 0.85 16.05
C ALA A 83 0.95 0.21 14.67
N LEU A 84 -0.12 0.30 13.87
CA LEU A 84 -0.12 -0.16 12.48
C LEU A 84 0.95 0.55 11.65
N ASN A 85 1.07 1.87 11.78
CA ASN A 85 2.12 2.67 11.13
C ASN A 85 3.54 2.36 11.62
N TRP A 86 3.73 1.60 12.71
CA TRP A 86 5.05 1.11 13.14
C TRP A 86 5.28 -0.36 12.78
N VAL A 87 4.26 -1.19 12.92
CA VAL A 87 4.29 -2.62 12.55
C VAL A 87 4.47 -2.77 11.04
N GLY A 88 3.82 -1.94 10.22
CA GLY A 88 3.99 -1.97 8.77
C GLY A 88 5.44 -1.79 8.32
N PRO A 89 6.13 -0.69 8.70
CA PRO A 89 7.55 -0.53 8.44
C PRO A 89 8.43 -1.62 9.05
N PHE A 90 8.08 -2.18 10.21
CA PHE A 90 8.78 -3.36 10.74
C PHE A 90 8.70 -4.55 9.79
N LEU A 91 7.50 -4.88 9.29
CA LEU A 91 7.29 -5.96 8.32
C LEU A 91 8.00 -5.68 6.98
N ASP A 92 8.03 -4.41 6.55
CA ASP A 92 8.83 -3.98 5.40
C ASP A 92 10.34 -4.22 5.64
N GLY A 93 10.83 -3.86 6.83
CA GLY A 93 12.20 -4.12 7.26
C GLY A 93 12.55 -5.61 7.26
N VAL A 94 11.61 -6.46 7.67
CA VAL A 94 11.72 -7.91 7.60
C VAL A 94 11.84 -8.37 6.14
N THR A 95 10.91 -7.97 5.26
CA THR A 95 10.97 -8.37 3.84
C THR A 95 12.28 -7.90 3.18
N TYR A 96 12.69 -6.67 3.42
CA TYR A 96 13.97 -6.14 2.95
C TYR A 96 15.17 -6.91 3.50
N GLY A 97 15.13 -7.32 4.78
CA GLY A 97 16.18 -8.13 5.39
C GLY A 97 16.33 -9.51 4.75
N TYR A 98 15.21 -10.13 4.32
CA TYR A 98 15.21 -11.38 3.55
C TYR A 98 15.84 -11.18 2.16
N GLU A 99 15.44 -10.12 1.44
CA GLU A 99 15.98 -9.79 0.11
C GLU A 99 17.50 -9.51 0.14
N ASP A 100 17.97 -8.73 1.12
CA ASP A 100 19.39 -8.37 1.27
C ASP A 100 20.29 -9.61 1.51
N ARG A 101 19.71 -10.69 2.08
CA ARG A 101 20.43 -11.94 2.37
C ARG A 101 20.43 -12.93 1.20
N LEU A 102 19.42 -12.92 0.35
CA LEU A 102 19.27 -13.85 -0.77
C LEU A 102 20.13 -13.49 -2.00
N LYS A 103 21.16 -12.64 -1.84
CA LYS A 103 22.14 -12.16 -2.85
C LYS A 103 22.11 -12.95 -4.18
N GLY A 104 21.42 -12.43 -5.18
CA GLY A 104 21.49 -12.96 -6.55
C GLY A 104 20.16 -13.22 -7.24
N THR A 105 19.02 -13.12 -6.55
CA THR A 105 17.71 -13.15 -7.21
C THR A 105 17.16 -11.74 -7.32
N GLN A 106 16.58 -11.41 -8.48
CA GLN A 106 15.81 -10.17 -8.68
C GLN A 106 14.85 -9.95 -7.50
N VAL A 107 14.54 -8.68 -7.18
CA VAL A 107 13.55 -8.33 -6.13
C VAL A 107 12.34 -9.24 -6.30
N SER A 108 12.02 -10.02 -5.27
CA SER A 108 10.95 -11.02 -5.38
C SER A 108 9.66 -10.28 -5.67
N LEU A 109 8.99 -10.65 -6.77
CA LEU A 109 7.69 -10.07 -7.16
C LEU A 109 6.69 -10.11 -5.99
N ALA A 110 6.71 -11.20 -5.21
CA ALA A 110 5.89 -11.35 -4.01
C ALA A 110 6.22 -10.31 -2.92
N CYS A 111 7.51 -9.97 -2.73
CA CYS A 111 7.91 -8.93 -1.79
C CYS A 111 7.48 -7.54 -2.27
N MET A 112 7.55 -7.26 -3.58
CA MET A 112 7.03 -6.01 -4.15
C MET A 112 5.52 -5.90 -3.95
N GLN A 113 4.76 -6.94 -4.27
CA GLN A 113 3.30 -6.98 -4.10
C GLN A 113 2.88 -6.87 -2.64
N PHE A 114 3.58 -7.54 -1.72
CA PHE A 114 3.34 -7.41 -0.30
C PHE A 114 3.55 -5.96 0.18
N ARG A 115 4.61 -5.31 -0.30
CA ARG A 115 4.92 -3.93 0.08
C ARG A 115 3.96 -2.91 -0.54
N SER A 116 3.54 -3.10 -1.79
CA SER A 116 2.65 -2.17 -2.47
C SER A 116 1.19 -2.34 -2.06
N ALA A 117 0.70 -3.58 -1.97
CA ALA A 117 -0.70 -3.86 -1.68
C ALA A 117 -0.94 -4.04 -0.18
N PHE A 118 -0.37 -5.08 0.44
CA PHE A 118 -0.65 -5.38 1.85
C PHE A 118 -0.21 -4.24 2.77
N LEU A 119 1.05 -3.82 2.69
CA LEU A 119 1.55 -2.73 3.53
C LEU A 119 0.99 -1.35 3.17
N GLY A 120 0.55 -1.18 1.91
CA GLY A 120 -0.16 0.03 1.46
C GLY A 120 -1.50 0.20 2.18
N VAL A 121 -2.29 -0.87 2.32
CA VAL A 121 -3.55 -0.85 3.09
C VAL A 121 -3.30 -0.88 4.60
N PHE A 122 -2.29 -1.65 5.04
CA PHE A 122 -2.00 -1.84 6.46
C PHE A 122 -1.48 -0.58 7.17
N THR A 123 -0.93 0.37 6.42
CA THR A 123 -0.42 1.64 6.94
C THR A 123 -1.15 2.81 6.31
N SER A 124 -1.25 3.94 7.02
CA SER A 124 -1.98 5.10 6.52
C SER A 124 -1.30 6.40 6.90
N TYR A 125 -0.82 7.12 5.88
CA TYR A 125 -0.24 8.45 6.01
C TYR A 125 -1.34 9.49 6.23
N SER A 126 -2.46 9.37 5.50
CA SER A 126 -3.60 10.28 5.62
C SER A 126 -4.21 10.21 7.02
N PHE A 127 -4.31 9.01 7.61
CA PHE A 127 -4.66 8.84 9.02
C PHE A 127 -3.67 9.54 9.96
N MET A 128 -2.36 9.38 9.73
CA MET A 128 -1.36 10.07 10.56
C MET A 128 -1.55 11.59 10.49
N ALA A 129 -1.81 12.15 9.30
CA ALA A 129 -2.04 13.58 9.12
C ALA A 129 -3.35 14.04 9.77
N ASP A 130 -4.45 13.29 9.63
CA ASP A 130 -5.74 13.61 10.27
C ASP A 130 -5.62 13.55 11.79
N HIS A 131 -5.01 12.49 12.32
CA HIS A 131 -4.80 12.34 13.75
C HIS A 131 -3.85 13.41 14.32
N ALA A 132 -2.86 13.88 13.55
CA ALA A 132 -2.05 15.03 13.92
C ALA A 132 -2.88 16.32 14.01
N GLY A 133 -3.85 16.50 13.11
CA GLY A 133 -4.85 17.57 13.16
C GLY A 133 -5.64 17.52 14.46
N ASP A 134 -6.15 16.34 14.83
CA ASP A 134 -6.89 16.11 16.07
C ASP A 134 -6.05 16.42 17.30
N LEU A 135 -4.82 15.91 17.38
CA LEU A 135 -3.92 16.17 18.51
C LEU A 135 -3.55 17.66 18.63
N SER A 136 -3.41 18.35 17.50
CA SER A 136 -3.12 19.79 17.49
C SER A 136 -4.21 20.62 18.17
N SER A 137 -5.47 20.12 18.19
CA SER A 137 -6.57 20.81 18.88
C SER A 137 -6.39 20.86 20.40
N SER A 138 -5.74 19.85 20.97
CA SER A 138 -5.43 19.78 22.41
C SER A 138 -4.17 20.55 22.78
N SER A 139 -3.18 20.55 21.89
CA SER A 139 -1.93 21.29 22.04
C SER A 139 -1.30 21.51 20.67
N PHE A 140 -1.04 22.76 20.30
CA PHE A 140 -0.49 23.13 18.99
C PHE A 140 0.78 22.34 18.61
N ALA A 141 1.62 22.01 19.59
CA ALA A 141 2.86 21.27 19.36
C ALA A 141 2.65 19.74 19.21
N ALA A 142 1.52 19.19 19.70
CA ALA A 142 1.31 17.75 19.75
C ALA A 142 1.20 17.11 18.35
N GLY A 143 0.48 17.74 17.42
CA GLY A 143 0.37 17.22 16.04
C GLY A 143 1.70 17.18 15.30
N PRO A 144 2.47 18.28 15.23
CA PRO A 144 3.81 18.27 14.62
C PRO A 144 4.74 17.23 15.26
N LEU A 145 4.74 17.10 16.59
CA LEU A 145 5.53 16.09 17.29
C LEU A 145 5.07 14.67 16.94
N TYR A 146 3.76 14.44 16.81
CA TYR A 146 3.21 13.15 16.41
C TYR A 146 3.60 12.74 14.99
N VAL A 147 3.58 13.66 14.02
CA VAL A 147 4.06 13.40 12.65
C VAL A 147 5.53 12.99 12.67
N CYS A 148 6.38 13.75 13.36
CA CYS A 148 7.79 13.42 13.54
C CYS A 148 7.98 12.04 14.18
N ALA A 149 7.29 11.78 15.28
CA ALA A 149 7.38 10.51 16.01
C ALA A 149 6.90 9.32 15.18
N SER A 150 5.86 9.50 14.35
CA SER A 150 5.32 8.45 13.50
C SER A 150 6.32 8.05 12.41
N ILE A 151 6.88 9.02 11.66
CA ILE A 151 7.82 8.74 10.58
C ILE A 151 9.17 8.24 11.12
N LEU A 152 9.72 8.88 12.16
CA LEU A 152 10.98 8.46 12.77
C LEU A 152 10.85 7.12 13.48
N GLY A 153 9.74 6.90 14.19
CA GLY A 153 9.39 5.62 14.81
C GLY A 153 9.29 4.51 13.76
N GLY A 154 8.61 4.78 12.64
CA GLY A 154 8.58 3.86 11.49
C GLY A 154 9.99 3.51 10.99
N CYS A 155 10.89 4.50 10.85
CA CYS A 155 12.28 4.24 10.43
C CYS A 155 13.04 3.36 11.43
N VAL A 156 12.81 3.54 12.75
CA VAL A 156 13.39 2.69 13.79
C VAL A 156 12.83 1.26 13.68
N CYS A 157 11.51 1.12 13.59
CA CYS A 157 10.83 -0.16 13.42
C CYS A 157 11.29 -0.91 12.17
N PHE A 158 11.49 -0.21 11.06
CA PHE A 158 12.09 -0.78 9.85
C PHE A 158 13.47 -1.39 10.12
N ARG A 159 14.35 -0.66 10.81
CA ARG A 159 15.69 -1.20 11.16
C ARG A 159 15.60 -2.40 12.08
N LEU A 160 14.70 -2.37 13.07
CA LEU A 160 14.45 -3.50 13.96
C LEU A 160 13.96 -4.73 13.18
N GLY A 161 13.08 -4.55 12.19
CA GLY A 161 12.62 -5.61 11.30
C GLY A 161 13.77 -6.24 10.51
N LYS A 162 14.63 -5.40 9.92
CA LYS A 162 15.85 -5.88 9.23
C LYS A 162 16.75 -6.66 10.18
N GLN A 163 16.98 -6.16 11.39
CA GLN A 163 17.81 -6.81 12.40
C GLN A 163 17.22 -8.14 12.88
N ALA A 164 15.90 -8.23 13.03
CA ALA A 164 15.21 -9.45 13.41
C ALA A 164 15.50 -10.60 12.43
N VAL A 165 15.50 -10.31 11.12
CA VAL A 165 15.88 -11.30 10.11
C VAL A 165 17.34 -11.70 10.25
N THR A 166 18.25 -10.74 10.47
CA THR A 166 19.67 -11.08 10.66
C THR A 166 19.90 -11.96 11.87
N ALA A 167 19.16 -11.76 12.97
CA ALA A 167 19.22 -12.60 14.16
C ALA A 167 18.59 -13.99 13.91
N ALA A 168 17.41 -14.02 13.27
CA ALA A 168 16.71 -15.24 12.93
C ALA A 168 17.51 -16.12 11.94
N TRP A 169 18.25 -15.53 11.01
CA TRP A 169 19.07 -16.28 10.05
C TRP A 169 20.25 -17.02 10.70
N VAL A 170 20.75 -16.49 11.81
CA VAL A 170 21.87 -17.08 12.57
C VAL A 170 21.35 -18.09 13.61
N SER A 171 20.04 -18.10 13.88
CA SER A 171 19.45 -18.99 14.88
C SER A 171 19.25 -20.42 14.34
N PRO A 172 19.69 -21.45 15.08
CA PRO A 172 19.49 -22.85 14.70
C PRO A 172 18.01 -23.28 14.74
N VAL A 173 17.18 -22.60 15.53
CA VAL A 173 15.74 -22.91 15.68
C VAL A 173 14.98 -22.63 14.38
N THR A 174 15.32 -21.55 13.69
CA THR A 174 14.71 -21.16 12.41
C THR A 174 15.07 -22.14 11.30
N ALA A 175 16.29 -22.68 11.33
CA ALA A 175 16.70 -23.76 10.42
C ALA A 175 15.90 -25.05 10.66
N GLU A 176 15.55 -25.34 11.92
CA GLU A 176 14.69 -26.47 12.29
C GLU A 176 13.25 -26.27 11.79
N VAL A 177 12.66 -25.09 12.04
CA VAL A 177 11.29 -24.74 11.59
C VAL A 177 11.21 -24.78 10.06
N SER A 178 12.19 -24.23 9.36
CA SER A 178 12.25 -24.29 7.89
C SER A 178 12.31 -25.74 7.39
N ARG A 179 13.10 -26.62 8.03
CA ARG A 179 13.16 -28.04 7.70
C ARG A 179 11.82 -28.76 7.94
N VAL A 180 11.14 -28.48 9.05
CA VAL A 180 9.82 -29.07 9.35
C VAL A 180 8.79 -28.60 8.32
N VAL A 181 8.74 -27.30 8.04
CA VAL A 181 7.83 -26.72 7.05
C VAL A 181 8.10 -27.30 5.66
N ASN A 182 9.37 -27.49 5.27
CA ASN A 182 9.78 -28.12 4.00
C ASN A 182 9.47 -29.62 3.90
N ARG A 183 9.25 -30.30 5.02
CA ARG A 183 8.84 -31.72 5.05
C ARG A 183 7.33 -31.91 4.96
N MET A 184 6.52 -30.85 5.01
CA MET A 184 5.07 -30.98 4.87
C MET A 184 4.70 -31.38 3.44
N LYS A 185 4.17 -32.60 3.30
CA LYS A 185 3.81 -33.22 2.01
C LYS A 185 2.59 -32.57 1.34
N ASN A 186 1.67 -32.01 2.14
CA ASN A 186 0.48 -31.32 1.67
C ASN A 186 0.49 -29.87 2.18
N ARG A 187 1.19 -28.99 1.47
CA ARG A 187 1.12 -27.55 1.76
C ARG A 187 -0.15 -26.99 1.12
N PRO A 188 -1.11 -26.45 1.88
CA PRO A 188 -2.21 -25.71 1.27
C PRO A 188 -1.63 -24.52 0.50
N SER A 189 -2.21 -24.24 -0.67
CA SER A 189 -1.82 -23.08 -1.46
C SER A 189 -2.06 -21.80 -0.63
N LEU A 190 -1.06 -20.91 -0.60
CA LEU A 190 -1.18 -19.62 0.07
C LEU A 190 -2.39 -18.83 -0.43
N VAL A 191 -2.65 -18.88 -1.75
CA VAL A 191 -3.84 -18.26 -2.37
C VAL A 191 -5.11 -18.81 -1.73
N THR A 192 -5.23 -20.14 -1.64
CA THR A 192 -6.41 -20.78 -1.05
C THR A 192 -6.57 -20.39 0.41
N CYS A 193 -5.49 -20.34 1.20
CA CYS A 193 -5.53 -19.89 2.58
C CYS A 193 -6.01 -18.44 2.71
N LEU A 194 -5.50 -17.53 1.88
CA LEU A 194 -5.85 -16.11 1.93
C LEU A 194 -7.28 -15.87 1.44
N VAL A 195 -7.71 -16.51 0.35
CA VAL A 195 -9.09 -16.43 -0.14
C VAL A 195 -10.06 -16.98 0.90
N THR A 196 -9.73 -18.13 1.52
CA THR A 196 -10.53 -18.70 2.60
C THR A 196 -10.59 -17.75 3.80
N PHE A 197 -9.48 -17.12 4.16
CA PHE A 197 -9.43 -16.14 5.24
C PHE A 197 -10.34 -14.93 4.96
N VAL A 198 -10.27 -14.33 3.77
CA VAL A 198 -11.14 -13.21 3.38
C VAL A 198 -12.60 -13.65 3.39
N GLY A 199 -12.91 -14.80 2.79
CA GLY A 199 -14.28 -15.33 2.73
C GLY A 199 -14.87 -15.62 4.12
N LEU A 200 -14.11 -16.26 5.01
CA LEU A 200 -14.54 -16.52 6.38
C LEU A 200 -14.69 -15.24 7.20
N THR A 201 -13.82 -14.25 6.99
CA THR A 201 -13.91 -12.95 7.69
C THR A 201 -15.13 -12.17 7.23
N ALA A 202 -15.40 -12.12 5.92
CA ALA A 202 -16.61 -11.51 5.36
C ALA A 202 -17.88 -12.20 5.83
N LEU A 203 -17.90 -13.55 5.87
CA LEU A 203 -19.02 -14.31 6.40
C LEU A 203 -19.24 -14.04 7.90
N ARG A 204 -18.16 -13.97 8.67
CA ARG A 204 -18.20 -13.60 10.09
C ARG A 204 -18.72 -12.19 10.30
N ALA A 205 -18.35 -11.23 9.45
CA ALA A 205 -18.87 -9.87 9.51
C ALA A 205 -20.36 -9.81 9.14
N ALA A 206 -20.79 -10.56 8.13
CA ALA A 206 -22.18 -10.56 7.68
C ALA A 206 -23.15 -11.27 8.65
N LEU A 207 -22.71 -12.36 9.29
CA LEU A 207 -23.58 -13.22 10.12
C LEU A 207 -23.22 -13.22 11.61
N GLY A 208 -22.16 -12.52 12.00
CA GLY A 208 -21.62 -12.54 13.35
C GLY A 208 -22.31 -11.58 14.30
N ALA A 209 -21.71 -11.43 15.49
CA ALA A 209 -22.15 -10.44 16.46
C ALA A 209 -21.77 -9.04 15.98
N HIS A 210 -22.66 -8.07 16.16
CA HIS A 210 -22.42 -6.68 15.81
C HIS A 210 -21.16 -6.10 16.47
N GLY A 211 -20.47 -5.22 15.74
CA GLY A 211 -19.25 -4.57 16.20
C GLY A 211 -18.00 -5.44 16.10
N PHE A 212 -18.03 -6.46 15.24
CA PHE A 212 -16.86 -7.20 14.79
C PHE A 212 -15.99 -6.36 13.84
N VAL A 213 -16.61 -5.50 13.04
CA VAL A 213 -15.95 -4.57 12.12
C VAL A 213 -15.76 -3.24 12.83
N ARG A 214 -14.49 -2.83 13.00
CA ARG A 214 -14.06 -1.58 13.64
C ARG A 214 -12.73 -1.15 13.03
N ASP A 215 -12.74 -0.08 12.25
CA ASP A 215 -11.52 0.43 11.67
C ASP A 215 -10.84 1.40 12.67
N PRO A 216 -9.61 1.11 13.13
CA PRO A 216 -8.89 2.03 14.01
C PRO A 216 -8.57 3.37 13.32
N ASN A 217 -8.68 3.47 12.00
CA ASN A 217 -8.45 4.69 11.24
C ASN A 217 -9.75 5.47 10.93
N ASP A 218 -10.88 5.09 11.52
CA ASP A 218 -12.15 5.78 11.26
C ASP A 218 -12.08 7.27 11.66
N PRO A 219 -12.41 8.19 10.73
CA PRO A 219 -12.39 9.62 11.01
C PRO A 219 -13.52 10.01 11.97
N GLN A 220 -13.15 10.69 13.05
CA GLN A 220 -14.12 11.10 14.08
C GLN A 220 -15.21 12.07 13.57
N PHE A 221 -14.93 12.85 12.53
CA PHE A 221 -15.83 13.89 12.03
C PHE A 221 -17.05 13.37 11.27
N ILE A 222 -17.05 12.09 10.87
CA ILE A 222 -18.19 11.49 10.17
C ILE A 222 -19.28 11.09 11.15
N GLY A 223 -18.93 10.87 12.42
CA GLY A 223 -19.86 10.50 13.48
C GLY A 223 -20.09 8.98 13.58
N PRO A 224 -20.79 8.54 14.64
CA PRO A 224 -21.07 7.13 14.85
C PRO A 224 -22.07 6.61 13.82
N LEU A 225 -21.64 5.63 13.03
CA LEU A 225 -22.46 4.98 12.03
C LEU A 225 -22.88 3.58 12.52
N GLN A 226 -24.17 3.27 12.45
CA GLN A 226 -24.65 1.90 12.64
C GLN A 226 -25.01 1.33 11.27
N VAL A 227 -24.11 0.54 10.70
CA VAL A 227 -24.34 -0.24 9.48
C VAL A 227 -24.05 -1.71 9.77
N ALA A 228 -24.59 -2.60 8.94
CA ALA A 228 -24.22 -3.99 8.98
C ALA A 228 -22.71 -4.14 8.73
N ASP A 229 -22.00 -4.74 9.70
CA ASP A 229 -20.57 -5.05 9.64
C ASP A 229 -20.15 -5.66 8.29
N GLY A 230 -20.96 -6.54 7.71
CA GLY A 230 -20.70 -7.13 6.39
C GLY A 230 -20.64 -6.12 5.25
N GLU A 231 -21.56 -5.15 5.21
CA GLU A 231 -21.57 -4.08 4.19
C GLU A 231 -20.37 -3.16 4.37
N GLU A 232 -20.07 -2.80 5.62
CA GLU A 232 -18.94 -1.96 5.96
C GLU A 232 -17.60 -2.58 5.51
N LEU A 233 -17.39 -3.87 5.80
CA LEU A 233 -16.18 -4.58 5.42
C LEU A 233 -16.06 -4.77 3.91
N VAL A 234 -17.14 -5.15 3.22
CA VAL A 234 -17.12 -5.32 1.75
C VAL A 234 -16.79 -4.00 1.07
N LEU A 235 -17.39 -2.89 1.53
CA LEU A 235 -17.07 -1.57 0.97
C LEU A 235 -15.62 -1.18 1.26
N GLY A 236 -15.12 -1.42 2.48
CA GLY A 236 -13.72 -1.21 2.82
C GLY A 236 -12.77 -1.96 1.90
N ILE A 237 -13.04 -3.25 1.63
CA ILE A 237 -12.24 -4.08 0.72
C ILE A 237 -12.23 -3.47 -0.69
N LEU A 238 -13.39 -3.08 -1.22
CA LEU A 238 -13.50 -2.47 -2.56
C LEU A 238 -12.74 -1.13 -2.63
N MET A 239 -12.85 -0.31 -1.59
CA MET A 239 -12.14 0.97 -1.49
C MET A 239 -10.63 0.78 -1.45
N SER A 240 -10.13 -0.12 -0.61
CA SER A 240 -8.70 -0.42 -0.45
C SER A 240 -8.11 -1.03 -1.71
N CYS A 241 -8.82 -1.97 -2.35
CA CYS A 241 -8.44 -2.52 -3.66
C CYS A 241 -8.31 -1.41 -4.72
N SER A 242 -9.33 -0.54 -4.84
CA SER A 242 -9.34 0.54 -5.83
C SER A 242 -8.20 1.54 -5.59
N ALA A 243 -7.95 1.86 -4.33
CA ALA A 243 -6.89 2.77 -3.91
C ALA A 243 -5.48 2.21 -4.17
N VAL A 244 -5.25 0.92 -3.95
CA VAL A 244 -3.98 0.25 -4.28
C VAL A 244 -3.71 0.27 -5.79
N LEU A 245 -4.75 0.11 -6.62
CA LEU A 245 -4.58 0.23 -8.07
C LEU A 245 -4.23 1.66 -8.48
N LEU A 246 -4.89 2.65 -7.87
CA LEU A 246 -4.61 4.06 -8.14
C LEU A 246 -3.22 4.47 -7.65
N SER A 247 -2.79 4.05 -6.46
CA SER A 247 -1.46 4.39 -5.92
C SER A 247 -0.36 3.79 -6.78
N ASN A 248 -0.50 2.55 -7.24
CA ASN A 248 0.43 1.94 -8.18
C ASN A 248 0.49 2.73 -9.49
N TYR A 249 -0.67 3.09 -10.06
CA TYR A 249 -0.75 3.91 -11.27
C TYR A 249 -0.04 5.25 -11.10
N VAL A 250 -0.29 5.97 -10.01
CA VAL A 250 0.36 7.24 -9.70
C VAL A 250 1.87 7.06 -9.56
N CYS A 251 2.32 6.01 -8.88
CA CYS A 251 3.75 5.72 -8.72
C CYS A 251 4.45 5.43 -10.06
N GLU A 252 3.75 4.81 -11.02
CA GLU A 252 4.30 4.53 -12.36
C GLU A 252 4.50 5.78 -13.23
N LEU A 253 3.81 6.88 -12.94
CA LEU A 253 4.03 8.16 -13.63
C LEU A 253 5.39 8.78 -13.30
N PHE A 254 6.05 8.31 -12.23
CA PHE A 254 7.33 8.81 -11.78
C PHE A 254 8.47 7.84 -12.05
N PRO A 255 9.73 8.32 -12.15
CA PRO A 255 10.88 7.45 -12.33
C PRO A 255 10.95 6.37 -11.24
N ARG A 256 11.00 5.11 -11.66
CA ARG A 256 11.15 3.97 -10.75
C ARG A 256 12.41 4.09 -9.91
N GLN A 257 12.35 3.50 -8.72
CA GLN A 257 13.48 3.42 -7.80
C GLN A 257 14.72 2.86 -8.53
N PRO A 258 15.87 3.55 -8.48
CA PRO A 258 17.07 3.08 -9.14
C PRO A 258 17.61 1.80 -8.48
N PRO A 259 18.18 0.86 -9.26
CA PRO A 259 18.68 -0.41 -8.73
C PRO A 259 19.86 -0.22 -7.78
N GLN A 260 20.66 0.84 -7.98
CA GLN A 260 21.79 1.18 -7.11
C GLN A 260 21.44 2.37 -6.22
N LEU A 261 20.97 2.10 -5.01
CA LEU A 261 20.56 3.14 -4.06
C LEU A 261 21.70 4.01 -3.55
N ARG A 262 22.91 3.45 -3.46
CA ARG A 262 24.10 4.18 -2.99
C ARG A 262 24.46 5.37 -3.90
N THR A 263 24.28 5.22 -5.20
CA THR A 263 24.61 6.21 -6.24
C THR A 263 23.37 6.89 -6.81
N ALA A 264 22.18 6.60 -6.26
CA ALA A 264 20.92 7.16 -6.70
C ALA A 264 20.95 8.69 -6.63
N ALA A 265 20.72 9.32 -7.79
CA ALA A 265 20.64 10.77 -7.94
C ALA A 265 19.46 11.12 -8.86
N SER A 266 18.97 12.34 -8.76
CA SER A 266 18.05 12.92 -9.74
C SER A 266 18.71 13.01 -11.12
N ARG A 267 17.90 13.10 -12.19
CA ARG A 267 18.38 13.36 -13.56
C ARG A 267 19.23 14.63 -13.67
N SER A 268 19.01 15.60 -12.79
CA SER A 268 19.78 16.84 -12.70
C SER A 268 21.05 16.74 -11.83
N GLY A 269 21.42 15.55 -11.34
CA GLY A 269 22.55 15.34 -10.43
C GLY A 269 22.28 15.66 -8.95
N GLY A 270 21.04 16.01 -8.61
CA GLY A 270 20.59 16.28 -7.23
C GLY A 270 20.23 15.03 -6.42
N PRO A 271 19.68 15.18 -5.19
CA PRO A 271 19.20 14.06 -4.39
C PRO A 271 18.14 13.25 -5.14
N PHE A 272 18.13 11.94 -4.96
CA PHE A 272 17.02 11.11 -5.41
C PHE A 272 15.81 11.35 -4.50
N ILE A 273 14.65 11.67 -5.09
CA ILE A 273 13.38 11.86 -4.40
C ILE A 273 12.38 10.87 -4.97
N ASP A 274 11.69 10.15 -4.10
CA ASP A 274 10.59 9.27 -4.47
C ASP A 274 9.30 10.09 -4.62
N TRP A 275 9.13 10.64 -5.82
CA TRP A 275 7.98 11.47 -6.15
C TRP A 275 6.67 10.69 -6.14
N GLY A 276 6.69 9.39 -6.49
CA GLY A 276 5.50 8.54 -6.47
C GLY A 276 4.91 8.42 -5.06
N CYS A 277 5.75 8.06 -4.09
CA CYS A 277 5.33 7.99 -2.69
C CYS A 277 4.89 9.36 -2.15
N LEU A 278 5.63 10.43 -2.47
CA LEU A 278 5.30 11.77 -2.00
C LEU A 278 3.95 12.25 -2.55
N CYS A 279 3.70 12.05 -3.85
CA CYS A 279 2.45 12.40 -4.50
C CYS A 279 1.26 11.61 -3.95
N CYS A 280 1.41 10.31 -3.72
CA CYS A 280 0.36 9.49 -3.13
C CYS A 280 0.00 9.96 -1.71
N ASN A 281 1.00 10.20 -0.86
CA ASN A 281 0.78 10.69 0.51
C ASN A 281 0.11 12.07 0.53
N PHE A 282 0.57 12.98 -0.33
CA PHE A 282 -0.02 14.31 -0.46
C PHE A 282 -1.47 14.23 -0.97
N LEU A 283 -1.71 13.49 -2.07
CA LEU A 283 -3.03 13.33 -2.67
C LEU A 283 -4.03 12.71 -1.68
N ALA A 284 -3.65 11.63 -1.00
CA ALA A 284 -4.48 10.99 0.01
C ALA A 284 -4.87 11.94 1.15
N SER A 285 -3.91 12.73 1.64
CA SER A 285 -4.16 13.68 2.73
C SER A 285 -5.04 14.86 2.27
N VAL A 286 -4.86 15.33 1.03
CA VAL A 286 -5.73 16.34 0.42
C VAL A 286 -7.15 15.81 0.23
N LEU A 287 -7.33 14.59 -0.28
CA LEU A 287 -8.64 13.99 -0.46
C LEU A 287 -9.39 13.84 0.87
N ALA A 288 -8.72 13.35 1.92
CA ALA A 288 -9.28 13.29 3.27
C ALA A 288 -9.70 14.70 3.76
N GLY A 289 -8.84 15.71 3.56
CA GLY A 289 -9.13 17.09 3.91
C GLY A 289 -10.31 17.68 3.14
N LEU A 290 -10.44 17.39 1.85
CA LEU A 290 -11.58 17.80 1.04
C LEU A 290 -12.88 17.17 1.54
N THR A 291 -12.87 15.90 1.92
CA THR A 291 -14.04 15.25 2.53
C THR A 291 -14.43 15.91 3.86
N TYR A 292 -13.45 16.29 4.67
CA TYR A 292 -13.69 17.06 5.90
C TYR A 292 -14.29 18.45 5.60
N GLN A 293 -13.77 19.20 4.63
CA GLN A 293 -14.37 20.50 4.27
C GLN A 293 -15.78 20.32 3.68
N LEU A 294 -16.00 19.26 2.90
CA LEU A 294 -17.31 18.93 2.36
C LEU A 294 -18.31 18.59 3.47
N SER A 295 -17.89 17.92 4.55
CA SER A 295 -18.76 17.66 5.70
C SER A 295 -19.21 18.92 6.42
N ARG A 296 -18.42 20.01 6.36
CA ARG A 296 -18.81 21.32 6.89
C ARG A 296 -19.81 22.06 6.00
N ILE A 297 -19.68 21.92 4.68
CA ILE A 297 -20.54 22.61 3.70
C ILE A 297 -21.86 21.87 3.51
N SER A 298 -21.81 20.53 3.47
CA SER A 298 -22.96 19.66 3.26
C SER A 298 -22.98 18.52 4.29
N PRO A 299 -23.31 18.81 5.56
CA PRO A 299 -23.35 17.79 6.61
C PRO A 299 -24.29 16.64 6.28
N THR A 300 -25.45 16.95 5.68
CA THR A 300 -26.49 15.97 5.33
C THR A 300 -26.05 14.94 4.30
N GLY A 301 -25.04 15.25 3.47
CA GLY A 301 -24.50 14.32 2.47
C GLY A 301 -23.30 13.48 2.96
N VAL A 302 -22.60 13.93 3.99
CA VAL A 302 -21.28 13.38 4.39
C VAL A 302 -21.27 12.79 5.79
N THR A 303 -21.93 13.44 6.75
CA THR A 303 -22.03 12.90 8.11
C THR A 303 -22.92 11.66 8.10
N ASN A 304 -22.56 10.65 8.90
CA ASN A 304 -23.25 9.37 8.93
C ASN A 304 -23.41 8.71 7.54
N ASN A 305 -22.41 8.87 6.67
CA ASN A 305 -22.39 8.22 5.36
C ASN A 305 -21.27 7.17 5.29
N LEU A 306 -21.65 5.90 5.10
CA LEU A 306 -20.71 4.78 4.99
C LEU A 306 -19.68 4.99 3.87
N LEU A 307 -20.11 5.55 2.73
CA LEU A 307 -19.23 5.81 1.59
C LEU A 307 -18.17 6.84 1.95
N ALA A 308 -18.56 7.91 2.64
CA ALA A 308 -17.61 8.92 3.11
C ALA A 308 -16.65 8.34 4.15
N LEU A 309 -17.15 7.47 5.03
CA LEU A 309 -16.34 6.78 6.04
C LEU A 309 -15.23 5.96 5.39
N LYS A 310 -15.60 5.01 4.52
CA LYS A 310 -14.62 4.14 3.85
C LYS A 310 -13.83 4.83 2.75
N PHE A 311 -14.30 5.96 2.23
CA PHE A 311 -13.47 6.80 1.37
C PHE A 311 -12.30 7.41 2.15
N VAL A 312 -12.53 7.89 3.37
CA VAL A 312 -11.46 8.50 4.17
C VAL A 312 -10.59 7.45 4.84
N SER A 313 -11.18 6.45 5.51
CA SER A 313 -10.41 5.46 6.27
C SER A 313 -9.70 4.46 5.34
N SER A 314 -10.45 3.78 4.47
CA SER A 314 -9.94 2.70 3.61
C SER A 314 -9.31 3.23 2.31
N PHE A 315 -10.02 4.06 1.53
CA PHE A 315 -9.50 4.53 0.23
C PHE A 315 -8.33 5.51 0.39
N CYS A 316 -8.50 6.61 1.14
CA CYS A 316 -7.39 7.54 1.36
C CYS A 316 -6.28 6.92 2.20
N GLY A 317 -6.60 5.98 3.10
CA GLY A 317 -5.59 5.21 3.82
C GLY A 317 -4.71 4.41 2.87
N SER A 318 -5.33 3.55 2.07
CA SER A 318 -4.65 2.64 1.13
C SER A 318 -4.02 3.33 -0.08
N LEU A 319 -4.53 4.50 -0.48
CA LEU A 319 -3.94 5.31 -1.53
C LEU A 319 -2.61 5.88 -1.06
N SER A 320 -2.50 6.17 0.23
CA SER A 320 -1.27 6.63 0.83
C SER A 320 -0.26 5.49 0.97
N VAL A 321 1.02 5.81 0.87
CA VAL A 321 2.11 4.83 0.87
C VAL A 321 3.06 5.14 2.04
N PHE A 322 2.52 5.09 3.26
CA PHE A 322 3.29 5.40 4.47
C PHE A 322 4.49 4.46 4.63
N SER A 323 4.27 3.15 4.59
CA SER A 323 5.37 2.17 4.68
C SER A 323 6.38 2.35 3.56
N GLY A 324 5.94 2.63 2.32
CA GLY A 324 6.85 2.89 1.20
C GLY A 324 7.74 4.11 1.43
N ALA A 325 7.19 5.21 1.94
CA ALA A 325 7.94 6.40 2.32
C ALA A 325 9.00 6.12 3.39
N VAL A 326 8.64 5.39 4.45
CA VAL A 326 9.58 4.98 5.51
C VAL A 326 10.66 4.06 4.95
N SER A 327 10.28 3.16 4.05
CA SER A 327 11.16 2.16 3.47
C SER A 327 12.20 2.78 2.54
N ILE A 328 11.83 3.73 1.67
CA ILE A 328 12.80 4.41 0.81
C ILE A 328 13.80 5.23 1.63
N ILE A 329 13.33 5.98 2.64
CA ILE A 329 14.18 6.73 3.58
C ILE A 329 15.20 5.80 4.24
N SER A 330 14.71 4.68 4.79
CA SER A 330 15.53 3.72 5.52
C SER A 330 16.53 3.00 4.61
N ARG A 331 16.12 2.57 3.41
CA ARG A 331 16.98 1.88 2.44
C ARG A 331 18.07 2.79 1.90
N LEU A 332 17.77 4.06 1.59
CA LEU A 332 18.77 5.06 1.18
C LEU A 332 19.79 5.32 2.29
N TRP A 333 19.31 5.44 3.54
CA TRP A 333 20.19 5.61 4.69
C TRP A 333 21.15 4.43 4.87
N LEU A 334 20.62 3.20 4.80
CA LEU A 334 21.40 1.98 4.94
C LEU A 334 22.38 1.76 3.78
N ALA A 335 22.03 2.20 2.56
CA ALA A 335 22.91 2.19 1.40
C ALA A 335 24.04 3.25 1.44
N GLY A 336 24.02 4.14 2.44
CA GLY A 336 25.01 5.22 2.60
C GLY A 336 24.65 6.52 1.87
N ASN A 337 23.54 6.58 1.13
CA ASN A 337 23.04 7.78 0.45
C ASN A 337 22.22 8.65 1.42
N ARG A 338 22.91 9.20 2.43
CA ARG A 338 22.28 9.97 3.53
C ARG A 338 21.61 11.24 3.03
N HIS A 339 22.17 11.89 2.01
CA HIS A 339 21.63 13.13 1.47
C HIS A 339 20.23 12.91 0.88
N SER A 340 20.06 11.87 0.03
CA SER A 340 18.74 11.54 -0.53
C SER A 340 17.77 11.05 0.56
N ALA A 341 18.25 10.29 1.55
CA ALA A 341 17.43 9.85 2.67
C ALA A 341 16.85 11.04 3.48
N LEU A 342 17.69 12.04 3.78
CA LEU A 342 17.27 13.24 4.50
C LEU A 342 16.29 14.09 3.68
N TRP A 343 16.48 14.21 2.37
CA TRP A 343 15.53 14.93 1.52
C TRP A 343 14.16 14.26 1.48
N ASN A 344 14.11 12.94 1.32
CA ASN A 344 12.84 12.21 1.38
C ASN A 344 12.19 12.35 2.76
N LEU A 345 12.96 12.26 3.85
CA LEU A 345 12.45 12.49 5.20
C LEU A 345 11.87 13.90 5.36
N SER A 346 12.62 14.93 4.99
CA SER A 346 12.19 16.33 5.10
C SER A 346 10.94 16.62 4.28
N LEU A 347 10.84 16.11 3.05
CA LEU A 347 9.67 16.30 2.20
C LEU A 347 8.44 15.59 2.75
N GLN A 348 8.61 14.36 3.26
CA GLN A 348 7.51 13.64 3.90
C GLN A 348 7.08 14.32 5.20
N LEU A 349 8.01 14.85 6.01
CA LEU A 349 7.62 15.66 7.18
C LEU A 349 6.88 16.95 6.76
N LEU A 350 7.38 17.64 5.73
CA LEU A 350 6.77 18.86 5.21
C LEU A 350 5.33 18.62 4.75
N VAL A 351 5.07 17.56 4.01
CA VAL A 351 3.70 17.20 3.58
C VAL A 351 2.79 17.01 4.79
N GLY A 352 3.22 16.25 5.79
CA GLY A 352 2.42 15.99 6.98
C GLY A 352 2.11 17.28 7.72
N LEU A 353 3.12 18.13 7.93
CA LEU A 353 2.97 19.42 8.61
C LEU A 353 2.09 20.41 7.82
N LEU A 354 2.20 20.43 6.50
CA LEU A 354 1.44 21.35 5.64
C LEU A 354 -0.05 21.00 5.62
N VAL A 355 -0.42 19.73 5.80
CA VAL A 355 -1.82 19.29 5.72
C VAL A 355 -2.54 19.38 7.08
N ILE A 356 -1.81 19.44 8.21
CA ILE A 356 -2.39 19.61 9.57
C ILE A 356 -3.47 20.72 9.61
N PRO A 357 -3.24 21.95 9.11
CA PRO A 357 -4.23 23.03 9.21
C PRO A 357 -5.54 22.75 8.45
N TYR A 358 -5.48 21.97 7.37
CA TYR A 358 -6.66 21.61 6.57
C TYR A 358 -7.51 20.54 7.24
N LEU A 359 -6.87 19.73 8.09
CA LEU A 359 -7.47 18.67 8.91
C LEU A 359 -7.71 19.13 10.36
N TYR A 360 -7.45 20.40 10.64
CA TYR A 360 -7.61 20.96 11.98
C TYR A 360 -9.09 21.18 12.29
N LYS A 361 -9.59 20.38 13.25
CA LYS A 361 -11.00 20.37 13.66
C LYS A 361 -11.27 21.39 14.76
N HIS A 362 -11.06 22.69 14.51
CA HIS A 362 -11.66 23.71 15.38
C HIS A 362 -13.10 23.95 14.95
N GLU A 363 -14.04 23.66 15.85
CA GLU A 363 -15.29 24.42 15.90
C GLU A 363 -14.90 25.88 16.15
N ALA A 364 -15.18 26.75 15.19
CA ALA A 364 -15.25 28.18 15.47
C ALA A 364 -16.46 28.36 16.39
N THR A 365 -16.20 28.44 17.70
CA THR A 365 -17.17 28.87 18.70
C THR A 365 -17.64 30.29 18.42
#